data_AF-A0A935YZ17-F1
#
_entry.id   AF-A0A935YZ17-F1
#
_cell.length_a   1.000
_cell.length_b   1.000
_cell.length_c   1.000
_cell.angle_alpha   90.00
_cell.angle_beta   90.00
_cell.angle_gamma   90.00
#
_symmetry.space_group_name_H-M   'P 1'
#
loop_
_entity.id
_entity.type
_entity.pdbx_description
1 polymer ?
#
loop_
_entity_poly.entity_id
_entity_poly.type
_entity_poly.pdbx_seq_one_letter_code
_entity_poly.pdbx_strand_id
1 'polypeptide(L)'
;MRLRFAVSLGLLALCHCKSPPPVDKPGPAPSASTAQASASAATSASATPPAASARHTQPYKAIARAGADVAVAGGADADGSSKPTVTPASVGLPTVDFGPPGPVALKGYPDGPIGNGMSDPATALGYSKDGSELVACGDMVGGFSEGAPKGSELGTLCYVAGRTGPTRSFAAEEKGLSPQYVDAVTSLKSGSMVRLTPTTTPPAVAATWGFAKDITIEVTKGSALKIGGRVGAEEPVYPVTLSVKPPHPDMQYDGTWNAILPSPEKTELGFVGHFFCMEWCNDLVIARLPYGKLASLVFNDTGFRHHQKKDYQVSRELFLKATWANPTAPLPPYNLACAYALTNDATNAEKALKLAIAVGGPKVKARAVKDPDFKAVVTAKWFVELTK
;
A
#
# COMPACT_ATOMS: atom_id res chain seq x y z
N MET A 1 -31.20 5.47 6.82
CA MET A 1 -30.31 5.69 7.99
C MET A 1 -28.94 6.11 7.43
N ARG A 2 -28.50 7.35 7.66
CA ARG A 2 -27.25 7.88 7.07
C ARG A 2 -26.05 7.26 7.78
N LEU A 3 -25.39 6.28 7.16
CA LEU A 3 -24.16 5.69 7.69
C LEU A 3 -22.97 6.61 7.35
N ARG A 4 -22.25 7.05 8.38
CA ARG A 4 -21.05 7.88 8.28
C ARG A 4 -19.87 6.95 7.95
N PHE A 5 -19.22 7.17 6.81
CA PHE A 5 -17.88 6.61 6.56
C PHE A 5 -16.89 7.30 7.49
N ALA A 6 -16.30 6.54 8.41
CA ALA A 6 -15.13 6.98 9.15
C ALA A 6 -13.90 6.75 8.26
N VAL A 7 -13.56 7.74 7.43
CA VAL A 7 -12.19 7.86 6.93
C VAL A 7 -11.35 8.20 8.15
N SER A 8 -10.57 7.23 8.62
CA SER A 8 -9.51 7.53 9.58
C SER A 8 -8.48 8.35 8.82
N LEU A 9 -8.62 9.68 8.88
CA LEU A 9 -7.53 10.58 8.52
C LEU A 9 -6.39 10.20 9.45
N GLY A 10 -5.39 9.50 8.91
CA GLY A 10 -4.12 9.35 9.57
C GLY A 10 -3.69 10.74 10.02
N LEU A 11 -3.67 10.95 11.34
CA LEU A 11 -2.89 12.02 11.93
C LEU A 11 -1.52 11.93 11.26
N LEU A 12 -1.13 12.94 10.47
CA LEU A 12 0.28 13.17 10.22
C LEU A 12 0.94 13.17 11.60
N ALA A 13 1.72 12.13 11.88
CA ALA A 13 2.34 11.97 13.17
C ALA A 13 3.18 13.21 13.46
N LEU A 14 2.70 14.03 14.40
CA LEU A 14 3.52 14.99 15.12
C LEU A 14 4.53 14.16 15.91
N CYS A 15 5.64 13.79 15.29
CA CYS A 15 6.80 13.28 16.01
C CYS A 15 7.36 14.43 16.86
N HIS A 16 6.85 14.56 18.08
CA HIS A 16 7.50 15.35 19.10
C HIS A 16 8.84 14.69 19.41
N CYS A 17 9.93 15.41 19.17
CA CYS A 17 11.27 15.01 19.61
C CYS A 17 11.30 14.96 21.14
N LYS A 18 11.06 13.77 21.71
CA LYS A 18 11.40 13.47 23.10
C LYS A 18 12.69 12.64 23.06
N SER A 19 13.77 13.20 23.61
CA SER A 19 15.07 12.53 23.70
C SER A 19 14.91 11.15 24.37
N PRO A 20 15.61 10.10 23.88
CA PRO A 20 15.56 8.79 24.51
C PRO A 20 16.24 8.82 25.91
N PRO A 21 15.71 8.09 26.90
CA PRO A 21 16.42 7.88 28.17
C PRO A 21 17.66 6.99 27.97
N PRO A 22 18.63 7.04 28.89
CA PRO A 22 19.87 6.25 28.79
C PRO A 22 19.58 4.74 28.83
N VAL A 23 20.34 3.99 28.02
CA VAL A 23 20.23 2.53 27.88
C VAL A 23 20.96 1.84 29.04
N ASP A 24 20.24 1.08 29.85
CA ASP A 24 20.80 0.16 30.83
C ASP A 24 21.33 -1.13 30.17
N LYS A 25 22.38 -1.69 30.78
CA LYS A 25 23.17 -2.84 30.32
C LYS A 25 22.33 -4.13 30.15
N PRO A 26 22.68 -5.01 29.20
CA PRO A 26 21.96 -6.28 29.00
C PRO A 26 22.26 -7.29 30.12
N GLY A 27 21.20 -7.84 30.71
CA GLY A 27 21.26 -9.03 31.57
C GLY A 27 21.40 -10.34 30.79
N PRO A 28 21.81 -11.45 31.44
CA PRO A 28 22.17 -12.69 30.78
C PRO A 28 20.95 -13.48 30.28
N ALA A 29 21.17 -14.24 29.20
CA ALA A 29 20.19 -15.05 28.50
C ALA A 29 19.68 -16.25 29.32
N PRO A 30 18.39 -16.61 29.21
CA PRO A 30 17.87 -17.84 29.80
C PRO A 30 18.13 -19.06 28.90
N SER A 31 18.49 -20.14 29.59
CA SER A 31 18.77 -21.49 29.10
C SER A 31 17.54 -22.25 28.60
N ALA A 32 17.77 -23.09 27.58
CA ALA A 32 16.81 -24.01 26.98
C ALA A 32 16.30 -25.09 27.96
N SER A 33 15.02 -25.45 27.84
CA SER A 33 14.41 -26.60 28.50
C SER A 33 13.62 -27.45 27.50
N THR A 34 14.19 -28.63 27.23
CA THR A 34 13.65 -29.97 26.97
C THR A 34 12.17 -30.18 26.60
N ALA A 35 12.01 -30.96 25.53
CA ALA A 35 10.81 -31.63 25.06
C ALA A 35 10.25 -32.67 26.03
N GLN A 36 8.93 -32.85 26.01
CA GLN A 36 8.28 -34.08 26.43
C GLN A 36 7.19 -34.45 25.43
N ALA A 37 7.38 -35.63 24.82
CA ALA A 37 6.39 -36.32 24.04
C ALA A 37 5.49 -37.14 24.98
N SER A 38 4.18 -37.12 24.72
CA SER A 38 3.25 -38.08 25.30
C SER A 38 2.24 -38.48 24.23
N ALA A 39 2.35 -39.75 23.82
CA ALA A 39 1.36 -40.45 23.03
C ALA A 39 0.17 -40.85 23.93
N SER A 40 -1.04 -40.74 23.41
CA SER A 40 -2.20 -41.46 23.94
C SER A 40 -3.16 -41.78 22.80
N ALA A 41 -3.25 -43.07 22.50
CA ALA A 41 -4.35 -43.67 21.74
C ALA A 41 -5.55 -43.87 22.66
N ALA A 42 -6.77 -43.63 22.19
CA ALA A 42 -7.95 -44.43 22.53
C ALA A 42 -9.21 -44.04 21.74
N THR A 43 -9.79 -45.06 21.10
CA THR A 43 -11.21 -45.42 21.01
C THR A 43 -12.21 -44.54 20.24
N SER A 44 -12.59 -45.08 19.09
CA SER A 44 -13.83 -44.84 18.36
C SER A 44 -15.06 -45.34 19.13
N ALA A 45 -16.02 -44.45 19.38
CA ALA A 45 -17.40 -44.80 19.73
C ALA A 45 -18.35 -44.17 18.70
N SER A 46 -19.17 -45.01 18.09
CA SER A 46 -20.24 -44.66 17.16
C SER A 46 -21.39 -43.99 17.91
N ALA A 47 -21.77 -42.77 17.51
CA ALA A 47 -22.96 -42.08 18.00
C ALA A 47 -23.87 -41.71 16.81
N THR A 48 -25.13 -42.15 16.88
CA THR A 48 -26.21 -41.85 15.94
C THR A 48 -26.60 -40.37 16.01
N PRO A 49 -26.81 -39.67 14.88
CA PRO A 49 -27.20 -38.26 14.91
C PRO A 49 -28.67 -38.07 15.32
N PRO A 50 -29.00 -37.03 16.11
CA PRO A 50 -30.40 -36.70 16.43
C PRO A 50 -31.09 -36.00 15.25
N ALA A 51 -32.41 -36.18 15.20
CA ALA A 51 -33.29 -35.69 14.15
C ALA A 51 -33.29 -34.16 13.99
N ALA A 52 -33.37 -33.71 12.73
CA ALA A 52 -33.38 -32.30 12.35
C ALA A 52 -34.65 -31.58 12.84
N SER A 53 -34.48 -30.60 13.71
CA SER A 53 -35.53 -29.64 14.07
C SER A 53 -35.69 -28.60 12.96
N ALA A 54 -36.92 -28.44 12.45
CA ALA A 54 -37.27 -27.40 11.48
C ALA A 54 -36.92 -26.00 12.05
N ARG A 55 -36.10 -25.24 11.32
CA ARG A 55 -35.73 -23.87 11.69
C ARG A 55 -36.53 -22.85 10.90
N HIS A 56 -36.98 -21.86 11.67
CA HIS A 56 -37.70 -20.67 11.28
C HIS A 56 -36.86 -19.82 10.31
N THR A 57 -37.36 -19.58 9.10
CA THR A 57 -36.77 -18.67 8.11
C THR A 57 -37.22 -17.25 8.39
N GLN A 58 -36.36 -16.44 9.03
CA GLN A 58 -36.50 -14.99 8.95
C GLN A 58 -35.71 -14.42 7.76
N PRO A 59 -36.22 -13.39 7.07
CA PRO A 59 -35.49 -12.73 5.99
C PRO A 59 -34.32 -11.90 6.56
N TYR A 60 -33.09 -12.22 6.16
CA TYR A 60 -31.87 -11.56 6.63
C TYR A 60 -31.52 -10.31 5.79
N LYS A 61 -31.04 -9.27 6.48
CA LYS A 61 -30.51 -8.02 5.92
C LYS A 61 -29.08 -8.23 5.41
N ALA A 62 -28.75 -7.69 4.23
CA ALA A 62 -27.39 -7.71 3.68
C ALA A 62 -26.37 -7.08 4.66
N ILE A 63 -25.33 -7.85 5.03
CA ILE A 63 -24.18 -7.37 5.81
C ILE A 63 -23.14 -6.82 4.84
N ALA A 64 -22.64 -5.60 5.09
CA ALA A 64 -21.57 -5.00 4.30
C ALA A 64 -20.25 -5.77 4.52
N ARG A 65 -19.62 -6.24 3.45
CA ARG A 65 -18.32 -6.95 3.51
C ARG A 65 -17.21 -6.01 4.02
N ALA A 66 -16.25 -6.55 4.75
CA ALA A 66 -15.05 -5.83 5.17
C ALA A 66 -14.31 -5.31 3.94
N GLY A 67 -14.14 -3.99 3.85
CA GLY A 67 -13.35 -3.38 2.78
C GLY A 67 -11.87 -3.71 2.97
N ALA A 68 -11.16 -3.99 1.88
CA ALA A 68 -9.71 -4.01 1.89
C ALA A 68 -9.20 -2.58 2.16
N ASP A 69 -8.33 -2.44 3.16
CA ASP A 69 -7.75 -1.14 3.51
C ASP A 69 -6.37 -1.02 2.87
N VAL A 70 -6.25 -0.10 1.90
CA VAL A 70 -4.96 0.32 1.35
C VAL A 70 -4.51 1.54 2.15
N ALA A 71 -3.62 1.33 3.11
CA ALA A 71 -3.04 2.41 3.89
C ALA A 71 -1.77 2.93 3.18
N VAL A 72 -1.86 4.13 2.61
CA VAL A 72 -0.71 4.88 2.12
C VAL A 72 -0.35 5.94 3.15
N ALA A 73 0.83 5.82 3.76
CA ALA A 73 1.36 6.90 4.60
C ALA A 73 1.61 8.14 3.72
N GLY A 74 0.97 9.28 4.02
CA GLY A 74 1.30 10.56 3.35
C GLY A 74 0.21 11.33 2.62
N GLY A 75 -1.06 10.92 2.65
CA GLY A 75 -2.20 11.80 2.33
C GLY A 75 -2.80 11.71 0.92
N ALA A 76 -4.00 12.28 0.79
CA ALA A 76 -4.83 12.29 -0.41
C ALA A 76 -4.16 13.08 -1.54
N ASP A 77 -3.96 12.43 -2.69
CA ASP A 77 -3.59 13.15 -3.91
C ASP A 77 -4.78 14.01 -4.36
N ALA A 78 -4.50 15.17 -4.93
CA ALA A 78 -5.51 15.87 -5.75
C ALA A 78 -5.82 14.98 -6.97
N ASP A 79 -7.11 14.75 -7.26
CA ASP A 79 -7.58 13.94 -8.40
C ASP A 79 -6.81 14.30 -9.68
N GLY A 80 -6.18 13.30 -10.29
CA GLY A 80 -5.17 13.41 -11.36
C GLY A 80 -5.65 13.90 -12.73
N SER A 81 -6.60 14.84 -12.78
CA SER A 81 -7.18 15.36 -14.03
C SER A 81 -6.55 16.67 -14.51
N SER A 82 -5.97 17.49 -13.63
CA SER A 82 -5.31 18.74 -14.03
C SER A 82 -3.79 18.64 -13.92
N LYS A 83 -3.10 18.97 -15.02
CA LYS A 83 -1.64 19.18 -15.00
C LYS A 83 -1.32 20.22 -13.92
N PRO A 84 -0.43 19.94 -12.95
CA PRO A 84 -0.15 20.90 -11.89
C PRO A 84 0.40 22.19 -12.51
N THR A 85 -0.25 23.31 -12.20
CA THR A 85 0.14 24.65 -12.66
C THR A 85 1.50 25.07 -12.07
N VAL A 86 1.90 24.46 -10.95
CA VAL A 86 3.17 24.72 -10.27
C VAL A 86 3.95 23.41 -10.17
N THR A 87 5.21 23.44 -10.60
CA THR A 87 6.14 22.31 -10.62
C THR A 87 7.47 22.70 -9.96
N PRO A 88 8.35 21.75 -9.61
CA PRO A 88 9.69 22.04 -9.11
C PRO A 88 10.48 22.98 -10.04
N ALA A 89 10.40 22.75 -11.35
CA ALA A 89 11.03 23.60 -12.36
C ALA A 89 10.46 25.03 -12.36
N SER A 90 9.14 25.19 -12.28
CA SER A 90 8.51 26.52 -12.36
C SER A 90 8.78 27.41 -11.13
N VAL A 91 9.15 26.82 -9.99
CA VAL A 91 9.62 27.57 -8.82
C VAL A 91 11.15 27.70 -8.76
N GLY A 92 11.87 27.18 -9.77
CA GLY A 92 13.33 27.28 -9.87
C GLY A 92 14.09 26.43 -8.84
N LEU A 93 13.53 25.28 -8.43
CA LEU A 93 14.27 24.31 -7.64
C LEU A 93 15.39 23.66 -8.48
N PRO A 94 16.50 23.22 -7.85
CA PRO A 94 17.56 22.51 -8.55
C PRO A 94 17.03 21.25 -9.24
N THR A 95 17.58 20.92 -10.41
CA THR A 95 17.27 19.68 -11.11
C THR A 95 17.89 18.48 -10.39
N VAL A 96 17.34 17.30 -10.66
CA VAL A 96 17.79 16.04 -10.08
C VAL A 96 18.19 15.09 -11.20
N ASP A 97 19.32 14.41 -11.03
CA ASP A 97 19.67 13.24 -11.83
C ASP A 97 19.21 11.96 -11.13
N PHE A 98 18.27 11.25 -11.74
CA PHE A 98 17.86 9.90 -11.33
C PHE A 98 18.64 8.79 -12.04
N GLY A 99 19.56 9.19 -12.93
CA GLY A 99 20.24 8.31 -13.86
C GLY A 99 19.40 7.89 -15.06
N PRO A 100 20.00 7.10 -15.98
CA PRO A 100 19.27 6.41 -17.03
C PRO A 100 18.15 5.55 -16.42
N PRO A 101 16.99 5.49 -17.10
CA PRO A 101 15.99 4.49 -16.82
C PRO A 101 16.59 3.08 -16.84
N GLY A 102 16.11 2.21 -15.95
CA GLY A 102 16.64 0.87 -15.77
C GLY A 102 15.55 -0.11 -15.35
N PRO A 103 15.85 -1.42 -15.35
CA PRO A 103 14.89 -2.44 -14.93
C PRO A 103 14.51 -2.22 -13.46
N VAL A 104 13.26 -2.53 -13.11
CA VAL A 104 12.82 -2.56 -11.71
C VAL A 104 13.51 -3.73 -11.01
N ALA A 105 14.40 -3.43 -10.06
CA ALA A 105 14.92 -4.40 -9.12
C ALA A 105 13.90 -4.63 -7.99
N LEU A 106 13.63 -5.89 -7.66
CA LEU A 106 12.62 -6.28 -6.68
C LEU A 106 13.20 -7.31 -5.71
N LYS A 107 13.00 -7.11 -4.42
CA LYS A 107 13.43 -8.01 -3.34
C LYS A 107 12.25 -8.39 -2.44
N GLY A 108 12.25 -9.64 -1.97
CA GLY A 108 11.21 -10.18 -1.10
C GLY A 108 9.95 -10.66 -1.83
N TYR A 109 9.92 -10.53 -3.15
CA TYR A 109 8.87 -11.11 -3.99
C TYR A 109 9.09 -12.62 -4.14
N PRO A 110 8.05 -13.46 -4.07
CA PRO A 110 8.23 -14.90 -4.10
C PRO A 110 8.84 -15.36 -5.44
N ASP A 111 9.88 -16.18 -5.35
CA ASP A 111 10.58 -16.81 -6.48
C ASP A 111 10.13 -18.26 -6.73
N GLY A 112 9.37 -18.83 -5.80
CA GLY A 112 8.73 -20.14 -5.90
C GLY A 112 7.26 -20.09 -6.31
N PRO A 113 6.63 -21.26 -6.54
CA PRO A 113 5.20 -21.35 -6.82
C PRO A 113 4.38 -20.66 -5.73
N ILE A 114 3.35 -19.92 -6.15
CA ILE A 114 2.31 -19.46 -5.22
C ILE A 114 1.62 -20.72 -4.71
N GLY A 115 1.87 -21.10 -3.45
CA GLY A 115 1.82 -22.48 -2.96
C GLY A 115 0.58 -23.33 -3.30
N ASN A 116 0.75 -24.66 -3.17
CA ASN A 116 -0.34 -25.64 -3.31
C ASN A 116 -1.13 -25.77 -1.99
N GLY A 117 -2.47 -25.81 -2.06
CA GLY A 117 -3.36 -26.07 -0.92
C GLY A 117 -4.62 -25.19 -0.93
N MET A 118 -5.32 -25.05 0.21
CA MET A 118 -6.49 -24.14 0.35
C MET A 118 -6.16 -22.64 0.18
N SER A 119 -4.91 -22.31 -0.12
CA SER A 119 -4.46 -20.97 -0.49
C SER A 119 -4.59 -20.75 -1.99
N ASP A 120 -5.80 -20.98 -2.54
CA ASP A 120 -6.05 -20.83 -3.98
C ASP A 120 -5.76 -19.38 -4.39
N PRO A 121 -4.75 -19.14 -5.24
CA PRO A 121 -4.40 -17.79 -5.66
C PRO A 121 -5.45 -17.23 -6.62
N ALA A 122 -5.34 -15.94 -6.92
CA ALA A 122 -6.01 -15.38 -8.09
C ALA A 122 -5.73 -16.25 -9.33
N THR A 123 -6.76 -16.73 -10.02
CA THR A 123 -6.64 -17.60 -11.20
C THR A 123 -6.40 -16.80 -12.48
N ALA A 124 -6.86 -15.55 -12.52
CA ALA A 124 -6.62 -14.63 -13.62
C ALA A 124 -6.39 -13.21 -13.09
N LEU A 125 -5.34 -12.55 -13.55
CA LEU A 125 -5.03 -11.18 -13.17
C LEU A 125 -4.39 -10.42 -14.31
N GLY A 126 -4.45 -9.10 -14.30
CA GLY A 126 -3.90 -8.29 -15.38
C GLY A 126 -4.52 -6.92 -15.48
N TYR A 127 -4.02 -6.16 -16.45
CA TYR A 127 -4.59 -4.87 -16.82
C TYR A 127 -5.57 -5.01 -17.98
N SER A 128 -6.60 -4.15 -17.99
CA SER A 128 -7.41 -3.89 -19.18
C SER A 128 -6.52 -3.46 -20.36
N LYS A 129 -7.01 -3.62 -21.58
CA LYS A 129 -6.27 -3.28 -22.80
C LYS A 129 -5.76 -1.84 -22.83
N ASP A 130 -6.54 -0.91 -22.30
CA ASP A 130 -6.24 0.52 -22.21
C ASP A 130 -5.48 0.91 -20.93
N GLY A 131 -5.19 -0.06 -20.05
CA GLY A 131 -4.54 0.16 -18.76
C GLY A 131 -5.41 0.91 -17.74
N SER A 132 -6.68 1.20 -18.04
CA SER A 132 -7.56 1.96 -17.15
C SER A 132 -8.00 1.20 -15.90
N GLU A 133 -7.88 -0.13 -15.89
CA GLU A 133 -8.28 -1.00 -14.79
C GLU A 133 -7.24 -2.11 -14.54
N LEU A 134 -6.92 -2.36 -13.26
CA LEU A 134 -6.27 -3.59 -12.81
C LEU A 134 -7.36 -4.54 -12.32
N VAL A 135 -7.33 -5.79 -12.77
CA VAL A 135 -8.31 -6.81 -12.40
C VAL A 135 -7.58 -8.03 -11.86
N ALA A 136 -8.14 -8.63 -10.81
CA ALA A 136 -7.74 -9.94 -10.30
C ALA A 136 -8.98 -10.76 -9.96
N CYS A 137 -9.08 -11.96 -10.50
CA CYS A 137 -10.15 -12.91 -10.28
C CYS A 137 -9.58 -14.19 -9.67
N GLY A 138 -10.30 -14.80 -8.74
CA GLY A 138 -9.93 -16.06 -8.12
C GLY A 138 -11.16 -16.83 -7.68
N ASP A 139 -11.00 -18.15 -7.55
CA ASP A 139 -12.01 -19.00 -6.93
C ASP A 139 -11.89 -18.83 -5.42
N MET A 140 -12.68 -17.90 -4.90
CA MET A 140 -12.65 -17.56 -3.49
C MET A 140 -13.67 -18.43 -2.79
N VAL A 141 -13.20 -19.53 -2.19
CA VAL A 141 -14.03 -20.35 -1.30
C VAL A 141 -14.37 -19.49 -0.10
N GLY A 142 -15.57 -18.91 -0.12
CA GLY A 142 -16.05 -18.10 0.98
C GLY A 142 -16.30 -18.98 2.18
N GLY A 143 -15.39 -18.91 3.15
CA GLY A 143 -15.71 -19.23 4.54
C GLY A 143 -17.03 -18.58 4.94
N PHE A 144 -17.74 -19.26 5.84
CA PHE A 144 -19.06 -18.93 6.37
C PHE A 144 -19.18 -17.46 6.80
N SER A 145 -19.42 -16.55 5.86
CA SER A 145 -19.93 -15.23 6.21
C SER A 145 -21.36 -15.48 6.69
N GLU A 146 -21.60 -15.28 7.99
CA GLU A 146 -22.95 -15.37 8.55
C GLU A 146 -23.90 -14.51 7.69
N GLY A 147 -24.78 -15.16 6.93
CA GLY A 147 -25.72 -14.50 6.01
C GLY A 147 -25.48 -14.72 4.52
N ALA A 148 -24.39 -15.38 4.10
CA ALA A 148 -24.28 -15.88 2.73
C ALA A 148 -25.25 -17.07 2.53
N PRO A 149 -26.05 -17.11 1.46
CA PRO A 149 -26.93 -18.24 1.20
C PRO A 149 -26.12 -19.53 1.07
N LYS A 150 -26.54 -20.59 1.76
CA LYS A 150 -25.98 -21.95 1.57
C LYS A 150 -26.01 -22.29 0.08
N GLY A 151 -24.82 -22.53 -0.51
CA GLY A 151 -24.64 -22.71 -1.97
C GLY A 151 -23.71 -21.67 -2.62
N SER A 152 -23.50 -20.50 -1.99
CA SER A 152 -22.61 -19.44 -2.48
C SER A 152 -21.10 -19.67 -2.16
N GLU A 153 -20.76 -20.88 -1.74
CA GLU A 153 -19.48 -21.24 -1.12
C GLU A 153 -18.33 -21.41 -2.13
N LEU A 154 -18.60 -21.37 -3.44
CA LEU A 154 -17.60 -21.62 -4.51
C LEU A 154 -17.71 -20.63 -5.70
N GLY A 155 -17.96 -19.35 -5.42
CA GLY A 155 -18.08 -18.34 -6.47
C GLY A 155 -16.73 -17.75 -6.88
N THR A 156 -16.43 -17.70 -8.18
CA THR A 156 -15.33 -16.87 -8.68
C THR A 156 -15.63 -15.39 -8.38
N LEU A 157 -14.73 -14.73 -7.65
CA LEU A 157 -14.79 -13.30 -7.36
C LEU A 157 -13.75 -12.57 -8.19
N CYS A 158 -14.11 -11.41 -8.75
CA CYS A 158 -13.20 -10.48 -9.41
C CYS A 158 -13.13 -9.16 -8.66
N TYR A 159 -11.92 -8.66 -8.44
CA TYR A 159 -11.63 -7.34 -7.91
C TYR A 159 -11.14 -6.44 -9.04
N VAL A 160 -11.62 -5.20 -9.08
CA VAL A 160 -11.26 -4.20 -10.10
C VAL A 160 -10.82 -2.90 -9.44
N ALA A 161 -9.60 -2.45 -9.72
CA ALA A 161 -9.04 -1.18 -9.28
C ALA A 161 -8.85 -0.23 -10.46
N GLY A 162 -9.60 0.87 -10.46
CA GLY A 162 -9.37 2.00 -11.36
C GLY A 162 -8.17 2.85 -10.90
N ARG A 163 -7.79 3.86 -11.70
CA ARG A 163 -6.76 4.84 -11.29
C ARG A 163 -7.24 5.73 -10.15
N THR A 164 -8.55 5.94 -10.10
CA THR A 164 -9.23 6.74 -9.10
C THR A 164 -10.38 5.95 -8.50
N GLY A 165 -10.77 6.30 -7.28
CA GLY A 165 -11.89 5.71 -6.58
C GLY A 165 -11.56 4.40 -5.85
N PRO A 166 -12.57 3.83 -5.17
CA PRO A 166 -12.41 2.60 -4.40
C PRO A 166 -12.31 1.37 -5.30
N THR A 167 -11.62 0.34 -4.81
CA THR A 167 -11.66 -1.00 -5.41
C THR A 167 -13.10 -1.54 -5.41
N ARG A 168 -13.51 -2.10 -6.54
CA ARG A 168 -14.82 -2.75 -6.71
C ARG A 168 -14.65 -4.27 -6.72
N SER A 169 -15.67 -5.01 -6.30
CA SER A 169 -15.69 -6.47 -6.33
C SER A 169 -16.97 -6.97 -6.99
N PHE A 170 -16.87 -8.00 -7.82
CA PHE A 170 -17.98 -8.63 -8.53
C PHE A 170 -17.93 -10.15 -8.33
N ALA A 171 -19.09 -10.76 -8.10
CA ALA A 171 -19.23 -12.21 -8.00
C ALA A 171 -19.84 -12.78 -9.29
N ALA A 172 -19.45 -14.00 -9.63
CA ALA A 172 -20.26 -14.88 -10.46
C ALA A 172 -21.56 -15.20 -9.69
N GLU A 173 -22.74 -15.04 -10.32
CA GLU A 173 -24.02 -15.37 -9.67
C GLU A 173 -24.41 -16.83 -9.96
N GLU A 174 -25.19 -17.44 -9.06
CA GLU A 174 -25.70 -18.82 -9.24
C GLU A 174 -26.54 -19.01 -10.52
N LYS A 175 -27.12 -17.94 -11.06
CA LYS A 175 -27.97 -17.97 -12.28
C LYS A 175 -27.26 -17.49 -13.55
N GLY A 176 -25.95 -17.29 -13.50
CA GLY A 176 -25.15 -16.80 -14.62
C GLY A 176 -24.10 -15.79 -14.17
N LEU A 177 -23.21 -15.41 -15.09
CA LEU A 177 -22.22 -14.38 -14.80
C LEU A 177 -22.89 -13.01 -14.75
N SER A 178 -22.68 -12.25 -13.68
CA SER A 178 -23.13 -10.85 -13.65
C SER A 178 -22.51 -10.08 -14.83
N PRO A 179 -23.22 -9.14 -15.48
CA PRO A 179 -22.66 -8.38 -16.60
C PRO A 179 -21.32 -7.73 -16.25
N GLN A 180 -21.17 -7.23 -15.02
CA GLN A 180 -19.93 -6.61 -14.54
C GLN A 180 -18.79 -7.62 -14.41
N TYR A 181 -19.07 -8.86 -14.00
CA TYR A 181 -18.08 -9.94 -14.01
C TYR A 181 -17.67 -10.29 -15.44
N VAL A 182 -18.64 -10.42 -16.36
CA VAL A 182 -18.36 -10.68 -17.79
C VAL A 182 -17.50 -9.57 -18.36
N ASP A 183 -17.80 -8.31 -18.06
CA ASP A 183 -17.04 -7.15 -18.51
C ASP A 183 -15.62 -7.16 -17.96
N ALA A 184 -15.44 -7.42 -16.66
CA ALA A 184 -14.11 -7.51 -16.05
C ALA A 184 -13.26 -8.64 -16.65
N VAL A 185 -13.84 -9.82 -16.86
CA VAL A 185 -13.16 -10.95 -17.50
C VAL A 185 -12.88 -10.69 -18.98
N THR A 186 -13.79 -10.02 -19.69
CA THR A 186 -13.60 -9.64 -21.10
C THR A 186 -12.49 -8.59 -21.23
N SER A 187 -12.48 -7.61 -20.33
CA SER A 187 -11.44 -6.59 -20.22
C SER A 187 -10.06 -7.23 -20.01
N LEU A 188 -9.94 -8.18 -19.07
CA LEU A 188 -8.74 -8.98 -18.88
C LEU A 188 -8.32 -9.73 -20.15
N LYS A 189 -9.23 -10.50 -20.76
CA LYS A 189 -8.94 -11.28 -21.97
C LYS A 189 -8.46 -10.42 -23.14
N SER A 190 -8.93 -9.18 -23.22
CA SER A 190 -8.52 -8.22 -24.26
C SER A 190 -7.19 -7.51 -23.97
N GLY A 191 -6.70 -7.61 -22.72
CA GLY A 191 -5.50 -6.93 -22.23
C GLY A 191 -4.34 -7.87 -21.90
N SER A 192 -3.53 -7.47 -20.93
CA SER A 192 -2.32 -8.23 -20.51
C SER A 192 -2.66 -9.22 -19.40
N MET A 193 -3.57 -10.14 -19.68
CA MET A 193 -3.99 -11.18 -18.72
C MET A 193 -2.86 -12.19 -18.49
N VAL A 194 -2.53 -12.39 -17.22
CA VAL A 194 -1.76 -13.52 -16.71
C VAL A 194 -2.73 -14.50 -16.09
N ARG A 195 -2.65 -15.77 -16.50
CA ARG A 195 -3.33 -16.86 -15.81
C ARG A 195 -2.37 -17.51 -14.84
N LEU A 196 -2.77 -17.60 -13.58
CA LEU A 196 -2.02 -18.36 -12.60
C LEU A 196 -2.62 -19.76 -12.48
N THR A 197 -1.76 -20.76 -12.41
CA THR A 197 -2.08 -22.12 -11.98
C THR A 197 -1.45 -22.36 -10.60
N PRO A 198 -1.88 -23.38 -9.84
CA PRO A 198 -1.32 -23.69 -8.51
C PRO A 198 0.19 -23.96 -8.49
N THR A 199 0.80 -24.23 -9.64
CA THR A 199 2.26 -24.44 -9.78
C THR A 199 2.98 -23.23 -10.38
N THR A 200 2.27 -22.13 -10.60
CA THR A 200 2.83 -20.95 -11.27
C THR A 200 3.68 -20.14 -10.31
N THR A 201 4.96 -19.97 -10.65
CA THR A 201 5.79 -18.91 -10.10
C THR A 201 5.15 -17.56 -10.44
N PRO A 202 5.07 -16.60 -9.49
CA PRO A 202 4.55 -15.28 -9.79
C PRO A 202 5.22 -14.69 -11.04
N PRO A 203 4.48 -13.93 -11.87
CA PRO A 203 5.05 -13.37 -13.09
C PRO A 203 6.24 -12.46 -12.73
N ALA A 204 7.31 -12.57 -13.51
CA ALA A 204 8.46 -11.71 -13.37
C ALA A 204 8.05 -10.25 -13.64
N VAL A 205 8.57 -9.32 -12.83
CA VAL A 205 8.28 -7.90 -12.97
C VAL A 205 9.15 -7.30 -14.07
N ALA A 206 8.73 -7.46 -15.32
CA ALA A 206 9.42 -6.94 -16.50
C ALA A 206 9.08 -5.46 -16.74
N ALA A 207 9.55 -4.58 -15.84
CA ALA A 207 9.30 -3.15 -15.90
C ALA A 207 10.59 -2.33 -15.99
N THR A 208 10.51 -1.16 -16.62
CA THR A 208 11.57 -0.15 -16.63
C THR A 208 11.07 1.06 -15.89
N TRP A 209 11.85 1.57 -14.93
CA TRP A 209 11.44 2.71 -14.11
C TRP A 209 12.44 3.86 -14.29
N GLY A 210 11.94 5.09 -14.41
CA GLY A 210 12.75 6.31 -14.58
C GLY A 210 13.56 6.74 -13.35
N PHE A 211 13.52 5.96 -12.27
CA PHE A 211 14.16 6.26 -10.98
C PHE A 211 15.19 5.16 -10.59
N ALA A 212 15.61 4.35 -11.57
CA ALA A 212 16.18 3.02 -11.36
C ALA A 212 17.62 2.96 -10.80
N LYS A 213 18.41 4.06 -10.79
CA LYS A 213 19.74 4.00 -10.16
C LYS A 213 19.67 3.85 -8.64
N ASP A 214 18.64 4.43 -8.04
CA ASP A 214 18.65 4.66 -6.60
C ASP A 214 17.78 3.68 -5.84
N ILE A 215 16.66 3.21 -6.43
CA ILE A 215 15.65 2.44 -5.71
C ILE A 215 15.64 0.97 -6.11
N THR A 216 15.78 0.08 -5.13
CA THR A 216 15.32 -1.32 -5.21
C THR A 216 13.96 -1.42 -4.53
N ILE A 217 12.94 -1.92 -5.20
CA ILE A 217 11.63 -2.17 -4.58
C ILE A 217 11.77 -3.31 -3.59
N GLU A 218 11.24 -3.13 -2.39
CA GLU A 218 11.16 -4.18 -1.38
C GLU A 218 9.70 -4.43 -1.01
N VAL A 219 9.33 -5.71 -0.98
CA VAL A 219 8.03 -6.16 -0.50
C VAL A 219 8.18 -7.19 0.61
N THR A 220 7.17 -7.33 1.44
CA THR A 220 7.16 -8.26 2.59
C THR A 220 6.02 -9.25 2.49
N LYS A 221 6.10 -10.35 3.26
CA LYS A 221 5.02 -11.31 3.48
C LYS A 221 4.54 -11.26 4.93
N GLY A 222 3.40 -11.88 5.23
CA GLY A 222 2.83 -12.00 6.56
C GLY A 222 1.46 -11.34 6.69
N SER A 223 1.00 -11.07 7.91
CA SER A 223 -0.37 -10.60 8.18
C SER A 223 -0.74 -9.24 7.56
N ALA A 224 0.27 -8.47 7.15
CA ALA A 224 0.12 -7.30 6.32
C ALA A 224 1.21 -7.28 5.26
N LEU A 225 0.81 -7.02 4.02
CA LEU A 225 1.70 -6.95 2.88
C LEU A 225 2.20 -5.53 2.72
N LYS A 226 3.50 -5.32 2.94
CA LYS A 226 4.11 -3.99 2.85
C LYS A 226 4.85 -3.81 1.53
N ILE A 227 4.71 -2.63 0.95
CA ILE A 227 5.37 -2.19 -0.29
C ILE A 227 6.22 -0.97 0.04
N GLY A 228 7.46 -0.99 -0.44
CA GLY A 228 8.36 0.14 -0.30
C GLY A 228 9.63 -0.03 -1.11
N GLY A 229 10.74 0.42 -0.55
CA GLY A 229 12.01 0.36 -1.27
C GLY A 229 13.20 0.76 -0.43
N ARG A 230 14.36 0.47 -1.00
CA ARG A 230 15.68 0.78 -0.49
C ARG A 230 16.36 1.77 -1.41
N VAL A 231 16.92 2.85 -0.84
CA VAL A 231 17.75 3.80 -1.58
C VAL A 231 19.22 3.44 -1.42
N GLY A 232 19.88 2.93 -2.46
CA GLY A 232 21.27 2.49 -2.39
C GLY A 232 21.52 1.46 -1.28
N ALA A 233 22.37 1.80 -0.31
CA ALA A 233 22.73 0.94 0.82
C ALA A 233 21.90 1.21 2.11
N GLU A 234 20.93 2.12 2.07
CA GLU A 234 20.09 2.46 3.22
C GLU A 234 19.24 1.27 3.69
N GLU A 235 18.67 1.34 4.89
CA GLU A 235 17.63 0.39 5.30
C GLU A 235 16.32 0.65 4.53
N PRO A 236 15.51 -0.37 4.21
CA PRO A 236 14.30 -0.18 3.43
C PRO A 236 13.25 0.56 4.26
N VAL A 237 12.41 1.32 3.57
CA VAL A 237 11.21 1.96 4.10
C VAL A 237 9.99 1.31 3.47
N TYR A 238 8.87 1.26 4.19
CA TYR A 238 7.63 0.62 3.74
C TYR A 238 6.43 1.56 3.92
N PRO A 239 6.30 2.58 3.05
CA PRO A 239 5.26 3.61 3.19
C PRO A 239 3.85 3.13 2.83
N VAL A 240 3.71 1.97 2.19
CA VAL A 240 2.42 1.42 1.76
C VAL A 240 2.20 0.07 2.41
N THR A 241 1.02 -0.10 3.01
CA THR A 241 0.58 -1.37 3.61
C THR A 241 -0.76 -1.78 3.01
N LEU A 242 -0.83 -3.01 2.54
CA LEU A 242 -2.07 -3.70 2.17
C LEU A 242 -2.41 -4.67 3.31
N SER A 243 -3.65 -4.61 3.77
CA SER A 243 -4.14 -5.53 4.78
C SER A 243 -5.64 -5.74 4.64
N VAL A 244 -6.11 -6.89 5.11
CA VAL A 244 -7.53 -7.18 5.27
C VAL A 244 -7.83 -7.20 6.76
N LYS A 245 -8.95 -6.57 7.15
CA LYS A 245 -9.42 -6.64 8.52
C LYS A 245 -10.03 -8.03 8.76
N PRO A 246 -9.50 -8.83 9.71
CA PRO A 246 -10.06 -10.14 9.98
C PRO A 246 -11.49 -10.01 10.55
N PRO A 247 -12.37 -10.99 10.28
CA PRO A 247 -13.72 -11.00 10.81
C PRO A 247 -13.74 -11.13 12.34
N HIS A 248 -12.70 -11.75 12.92
CA HIS A 248 -12.49 -11.85 14.36
C HIS A 248 -11.07 -11.41 14.74
N PRO A 249 -10.85 -10.68 15.85
CA PRO A 249 -9.53 -10.21 16.27
C PRO A 249 -8.51 -11.34 16.53
N ASP A 250 -8.98 -12.54 16.88
CA ASP A 250 -8.12 -13.70 17.14
C ASP A 250 -7.71 -14.45 15.86
N MET A 251 -8.27 -14.07 14.71
CA MET A 251 -7.88 -14.65 13.42
C MET A 251 -6.67 -13.91 12.86
N GLN A 252 -5.66 -14.68 12.46
CA GLN A 252 -4.47 -14.16 11.81
C GLN A 252 -4.51 -14.53 10.33
N TYR A 253 -4.37 -13.52 9.47
CA TYR A 253 -4.13 -13.75 8.06
C TYR A 253 -2.65 -14.09 7.83
N ASP A 254 -2.41 -15.00 6.90
CA ASP A 254 -1.15 -15.11 6.17
C ASP A 254 -1.32 -14.44 4.81
N GLY A 255 -0.57 -13.37 4.60
CA GLY A 255 -0.56 -12.59 3.37
C GLY A 255 0.59 -13.00 2.47
N THR A 256 0.28 -13.27 1.20
CA THR A 256 1.26 -13.56 0.15
C THR A 256 1.01 -12.73 -1.11
N TRP A 257 2.05 -12.50 -1.90
CA TRP A 257 1.93 -11.82 -3.18
C TRP A 257 1.55 -12.80 -4.29
N ASN A 258 0.46 -12.53 -5.01
CA ASN A 258 0.13 -13.26 -6.23
C ASN A 258 0.81 -12.64 -7.45
N ALA A 259 0.81 -11.31 -7.55
CA ALA A 259 1.46 -10.62 -8.66
C ALA A 259 1.85 -9.18 -8.33
N ILE A 260 2.92 -8.74 -8.98
CA ILE A 260 3.25 -7.33 -9.16
C ILE A 260 3.40 -7.10 -10.67
N LEU A 261 2.58 -6.22 -11.24
CA LEU A 261 2.47 -6.04 -12.68
C LEU A 261 2.71 -4.59 -13.07
N PRO A 262 3.55 -4.28 -14.08
CA PRO A 262 3.54 -2.95 -14.69
C PRO A 262 2.24 -2.71 -15.46
N SER A 263 1.73 -1.48 -15.42
CA SER A 263 0.69 -1.08 -16.37
C SER A 263 1.21 -1.11 -17.82
N PRO A 264 0.33 -1.31 -18.83
CA PRO A 264 0.72 -1.31 -20.24
C PRO A 264 1.50 -0.06 -20.67
N GLU A 265 1.10 1.10 -20.14
CA GLU A 265 1.72 2.40 -20.37
C GLU A 265 3.00 2.64 -19.55
N LYS A 266 3.35 1.71 -18.65
CA LYS A 266 4.54 1.77 -17.79
C LYS A 266 4.61 3.03 -16.92
N THR A 267 3.47 3.46 -16.40
CA THR A 267 3.37 4.64 -15.50
C THR A 267 3.13 4.26 -14.05
N GLU A 268 2.77 3.01 -13.77
CA GLU A 268 2.41 2.53 -12.44
C GLU A 268 2.64 1.01 -12.30
N LEU A 269 2.55 0.54 -11.06
CA LEU A 269 2.52 -0.87 -10.68
C LEU A 269 1.16 -1.24 -10.11
N GLY A 270 0.68 -2.40 -10.52
CA GLY A 270 -0.42 -3.12 -9.91
C GLY A 270 0.11 -4.15 -8.93
N PHE A 271 -0.47 -4.19 -7.74
CA PHE A 271 -0.12 -5.12 -6.68
C PHE A 271 -1.33 -6.00 -6.40
N VAL A 272 -1.14 -7.31 -6.41
CA VAL A 272 -2.18 -8.31 -6.09
C VAL A 272 -1.69 -9.14 -4.93
N GLY A 273 -2.27 -8.91 -3.76
CA GLY A 273 -2.03 -9.66 -2.54
C GLY A 273 -3.18 -10.62 -2.26
N HIS A 274 -2.86 -11.74 -1.65
CA HIS A 274 -3.80 -12.75 -1.20
C HIS A 274 -3.64 -12.95 0.30
N PHE A 275 -4.75 -12.95 1.02
CA PHE A 275 -4.81 -13.09 2.47
C PHE A 275 -5.66 -14.30 2.81
N PHE A 276 -5.05 -15.26 3.49
CA PHE A 276 -5.67 -16.53 3.84
C PHE A 276 -5.64 -16.73 5.36
N CYS A 277 -6.77 -17.16 5.95
CA CYS A 277 -6.91 -17.34 7.40
C CYS A 277 -7.40 -18.78 7.73
N MET A 278 -6.83 -19.81 7.06
CA MET A 278 -7.37 -21.18 7.07
C MET A 278 -8.76 -21.24 6.38
N GLU A 279 -9.62 -22.17 6.76
CA GLU A 279 -10.96 -22.35 6.18
C GLU A 279 -11.95 -21.18 6.43
N TRP A 280 -11.56 -20.19 7.23
CA TRP A 280 -12.47 -19.15 7.72
C TRP A 280 -12.50 -17.89 6.86
N CYS A 281 -11.40 -17.56 6.19
CA CYS A 281 -11.32 -16.38 5.32
C CYS A 281 -10.32 -16.59 4.20
N ASN A 282 -10.71 -16.08 3.03
CA ASN A 282 -9.92 -16.05 1.82
C ASN A 282 -10.25 -14.74 1.11
N ASP A 283 -9.27 -13.84 0.98
CA ASP A 283 -9.47 -12.48 0.45
C ASP A 283 -8.34 -12.06 -0.50
N LEU A 284 -8.70 -11.37 -1.58
CA LEU A 284 -7.74 -10.69 -2.45
C LEU A 284 -7.77 -9.19 -2.17
N VAL A 285 -6.59 -8.59 -2.22
CA VAL A 285 -6.41 -7.13 -2.17
C VAL A 285 -5.63 -6.73 -3.40
N ILE A 286 -6.18 -5.76 -4.13
CA ILE A 286 -5.48 -5.15 -5.26
C ILE A 286 -5.28 -3.65 -5.02
N ALA A 287 -4.12 -3.16 -5.44
CA ALA A 287 -3.77 -1.75 -5.38
C ALA A 287 -3.01 -1.34 -6.65
N ARG A 288 -3.15 -0.06 -7.02
CA ARG A 288 -2.38 0.56 -8.11
C ARG A 288 -1.57 1.71 -7.54
N LEU A 289 -0.31 1.81 -7.94
CA LEU A 289 0.56 2.86 -7.45
C LEU A 289 1.39 3.44 -8.60
N PRO A 290 1.21 4.74 -8.91
CA PRO A 290 2.09 5.44 -9.83
C PRO A 290 3.54 5.31 -9.42
N TYR A 291 4.39 5.08 -10.41
CA TYR A 291 5.84 5.02 -10.26
C TYR A 291 6.35 6.25 -9.51
N GLY A 292 6.06 7.46 -10.01
CA GLY A 292 6.49 8.70 -9.33
C GLY A 292 6.05 8.79 -7.86
N LYS A 293 4.85 8.31 -7.54
CA LYS A 293 4.32 8.29 -6.17
C LYS A 293 5.08 7.33 -5.26
N LEU A 294 5.33 6.09 -5.69
CA LEU A 294 6.11 5.13 -4.89
C LEU A 294 7.54 5.65 -4.65
N ALA A 295 8.21 6.14 -5.68
CA ALA A 295 9.55 6.70 -5.55
C ALA A 295 9.57 7.89 -4.59
N SER A 296 8.59 8.79 -4.71
CA SER A 296 8.46 9.95 -3.81
C SER A 296 8.32 9.54 -2.36
N LEU A 297 7.48 8.55 -2.05
CA LEU A 297 7.30 8.05 -0.69
C LEU A 297 8.60 7.41 -0.15
N VAL A 298 9.28 6.59 -0.96
CA VAL A 298 10.53 5.93 -0.57
C VAL A 298 11.65 6.94 -0.30
N PHE A 299 11.86 7.89 -1.22
CA PHE A 299 12.85 8.95 -1.03
C PHE A 299 12.50 9.83 0.18
N ASN A 300 11.23 10.21 0.36
CA ASN A 300 10.81 11.05 1.46
C ASN A 300 11.03 10.37 2.82
N ASP A 301 10.60 9.12 2.99
CA ASP A 301 10.75 8.42 4.27
C ASP A 301 12.23 8.14 4.59
N THR A 302 13.03 7.83 3.56
CA THR A 302 14.49 7.68 3.72
C THR A 302 15.13 9.02 4.11
N GLY A 303 14.76 10.11 3.44
CA GLY A 303 15.21 11.46 3.76
C GLY A 303 14.82 11.88 5.17
N PHE A 304 13.63 11.48 5.65
CA PHE A 304 13.18 11.78 7.00
C PHE A 304 14.01 11.07 8.08
N ARG A 305 14.47 9.83 7.84
CA ARG A 305 15.42 9.16 8.75
C ARG A 305 16.73 9.93 8.88
N HIS A 306 17.25 10.48 7.77
CA HIS A 306 18.44 11.33 7.78
C HIS A 306 18.18 12.68 8.47
N HIS A 307 17.01 13.28 8.23
CA HIS A 307 16.59 14.52 8.90
C HIS A 307 16.53 14.37 10.42
N GLN A 308 16.01 13.24 10.92
CA GLN A 308 15.99 12.91 12.35
C GLN A 308 17.39 12.76 12.95
N LYS A 309 18.36 12.28 12.16
CA LYS A 309 19.78 12.20 12.53
C LYS A 309 20.51 13.54 12.37
N LYS A 310 19.81 14.60 11.93
CA LYS A 310 20.36 15.93 11.60
C LYS A 310 21.36 15.92 10.44
N ASP A 311 21.33 14.88 9.61
CA ASP A 311 22.04 14.86 8.33
C ASP A 311 21.21 15.61 7.29
N TYR A 312 21.19 16.94 7.43
CA TYR A 312 20.34 17.80 6.62
C TYR A 312 20.81 17.92 5.17
N GLN A 313 22.07 17.57 4.89
CA GLN A 313 22.59 17.53 3.52
C GLN A 313 21.99 16.36 2.77
N VAL A 314 22.09 15.15 3.32
CA VAL A 314 21.52 13.94 2.71
C VAL A 314 20.00 13.99 2.71
N SER A 315 19.36 14.47 3.79
CA SER A 315 17.90 14.60 3.81
C SER A 315 17.38 15.53 2.72
N ARG A 316 18.04 16.65 2.48
CA ARG A 316 17.71 17.60 1.42
C ARG A 316 17.79 16.95 0.03
N GLU A 317 18.86 16.22 -0.27
CA GLU A 317 19.00 15.55 -1.58
C GLU A 317 17.87 14.54 -1.81
N LEU A 318 17.53 13.76 -0.79
CA LEU A 318 16.45 12.78 -0.84
C LEU A 318 15.07 13.45 -0.95
N PHE A 319 14.81 14.52 -0.18
CA PHE A 319 13.56 15.26 -0.31
C PHE A 319 13.43 15.94 -1.68
N LEU A 320 14.53 16.44 -2.26
CA LEU A 320 14.52 16.99 -3.61
C LEU A 320 14.17 15.91 -4.65
N LYS A 321 14.79 14.73 -4.56
CA LYS A 321 14.41 13.55 -5.36
C LYS A 321 12.93 13.20 -5.19
N ALA A 322 12.43 13.19 -3.95
CA ALA A 322 11.03 12.91 -3.67
C ALA A 322 10.07 13.94 -4.29
N THR A 323 10.42 15.22 -4.23
CA THR A 323 9.68 16.34 -4.84
C THR A 323 9.62 16.25 -6.35
N TRP A 324 10.71 15.86 -7.01
CA TRP A 324 10.73 15.64 -8.46
C TRP A 324 9.99 14.37 -8.88
N ALA A 325 10.01 13.33 -8.04
CA ALA A 325 9.31 12.07 -8.31
C ALA A 325 7.78 12.23 -8.28
N ASN A 326 7.26 13.01 -7.33
CA ASN A 326 5.83 13.33 -7.26
C ASN A 326 5.61 14.83 -6.99
N PRO A 327 5.57 15.66 -8.06
CA PRO A 327 5.40 17.12 -7.94
C PRO A 327 4.08 17.57 -7.31
N THR A 328 3.05 16.71 -7.26
CA THR A 328 1.72 17.07 -6.74
C THR A 328 1.58 16.75 -5.25
N ALA A 329 2.50 15.99 -4.67
CA ALA A 329 2.48 15.69 -3.25
C ALA A 329 3.00 16.89 -2.43
N PRO A 330 2.25 17.39 -1.44
CA PRO A 330 2.69 18.53 -0.63
C PRO A 330 3.78 18.20 0.38
N LEU A 331 3.85 16.95 0.84
CA LEU A 331 4.74 16.56 1.93
C LEU A 331 6.24 16.60 1.55
N PRO A 332 6.68 16.03 0.41
CA PRO A 332 8.09 16.11 0.01
C PRO A 332 8.65 17.54 -0.12
N PRO A 333 8.05 18.47 -0.88
CA PRO A 333 8.57 19.84 -0.97
C PRO A 333 8.48 20.60 0.36
N TYR A 334 7.54 20.23 1.25
CA TYR A 334 7.50 20.79 2.60
C TYR A 334 8.71 20.35 3.44
N ASN A 335 9.01 19.05 3.46
CA ASN A 335 10.17 18.52 4.16
C ASN A 335 11.49 19.07 3.58
N LEU A 336 11.54 19.24 2.25
CA LEU A 336 12.65 19.90 1.56
C LEU A 336 12.84 21.34 2.05
N ALA A 337 11.76 22.11 2.17
CA ALA A 337 11.82 23.49 2.67
C ALA A 337 12.35 23.56 4.11
N CYS A 338 11.95 22.62 4.96
CA CYS A 338 12.44 22.49 6.33
C CYS A 338 13.96 22.23 6.36
N ALA A 339 14.44 21.27 5.54
CA ALA A 339 15.86 20.96 5.43
C ALA A 339 16.70 22.16 4.92
N TYR A 340 16.18 22.92 3.94
CA TYR A 340 16.83 24.15 3.47
C TYR A 340 16.86 25.25 4.55
N ALA A 341 15.78 25.43 5.31
CA ALA A 341 15.73 26.42 6.39
C ALA A 341 16.74 26.10 7.51
N LEU A 342 16.87 24.83 7.89
CA LEU A 342 17.84 24.37 8.90
C LEU A 342 19.30 24.48 8.44
N THR A 343 19.55 24.56 7.13
CA THR A 343 20.89 24.74 6.54
C THR A 343 21.16 26.17 6.11
N ASN A 344 20.31 27.13 6.49
CA ASN A 344 20.39 28.56 6.16
C ASN A 344 20.38 28.87 4.64
N ASP A 345 19.81 27.99 3.82
CA ASP A 345 19.60 28.22 2.39
C ASP A 345 18.20 28.84 2.17
N ALA A 346 18.08 30.11 2.52
CA ALA A 346 16.80 30.82 2.48
C ALA A 346 16.18 30.85 1.08
N THR A 347 17.00 30.97 0.03
CA THR A 347 16.53 31.02 -1.35
C THR A 347 15.84 29.73 -1.76
N ASN A 348 16.42 28.57 -1.47
CA ASN A 348 15.77 27.31 -1.84
C ASN A 348 14.68 26.90 -0.84
N ALA A 349 14.76 27.31 0.43
CA ALA A 349 13.66 27.15 1.39
C ALA A 349 12.38 27.84 0.90
N GLU A 350 12.49 29.09 0.43
CA GLU A 350 11.37 29.85 -0.14
C GLU A 350 10.72 29.12 -1.32
N LYS A 351 11.52 28.68 -2.29
CA LYS A 351 11.04 28.00 -3.50
C LYS A 351 10.32 26.69 -3.15
N ALA A 352 10.90 25.89 -2.27
CA ALA A 352 10.33 24.62 -1.83
C ALA A 352 9.02 24.85 -1.05
N LEU A 353 8.98 25.83 -0.13
CA LEU A 353 7.76 26.15 0.61
C LEU A 353 6.65 26.69 -0.30
N LYS A 354 7.01 27.52 -1.28
CA LYS A 354 6.07 28.02 -2.30
C LYS A 354 5.43 26.88 -3.08
N LEU A 355 6.23 25.89 -3.51
CA LEU A 355 5.70 24.69 -4.17
C LEU A 355 4.78 23.89 -3.23
N ALA A 356 5.22 23.62 -2.00
CA ALA A 356 4.44 22.87 -1.03
C ALA A 356 3.07 23.53 -0.73
N ILE A 357 3.04 24.85 -0.59
CA ILE A 357 1.80 25.63 -0.41
C ILE A 357 0.94 25.59 -1.66
N ALA A 358 1.53 25.70 -2.86
CA ALA A 358 0.78 25.66 -4.10
C ALA A 358 0.02 24.34 -4.28
N VAL A 359 0.61 23.21 -3.88
CA VAL A 359 -0.01 21.89 -4.05
C VAL A 359 -0.80 21.40 -2.81
N GLY A 360 -0.47 21.87 -1.61
CA GLY A 360 -1.13 21.46 -0.36
C GLY A 360 -2.08 22.50 0.26
N GLY A 361 -2.09 23.71 -0.27
CA GLY A 361 -3.03 24.77 0.11
C GLY A 361 -2.88 25.31 1.54
N PRO A 362 -3.96 25.84 2.14
CA PRO A 362 -3.92 26.54 3.44
C PRO A 362 -3.42 25.69 4.61
N LYS A 363 -3.61 24.36 4.56
CA LYS A 363 -3.12 23.45 5.62
C LYS A 363 -1.61 23.48 5.72
N VAL A 364 -0.90 23.57 4.59
CA VAL A 364 0.56 23.66 4.56
C VAL A 364 1.03 24.99 5.12
N LYS A 365 0.38 26.11 4.75
CA LYS A 365 0.67 27.44 5.32
C LYS A 365 0.56 27.44 6.84
N ALA A 366 -0.56 26.95 7.36
CA ALA A 366 -0.83 26.92 8.79
C ALA A 366 0.16 26.03 9.56
N ARG A 367 0.64 24.96 8.93
CA ARG A 367 1.68 24.09 9.48
C ARG A 367 3.04 24.82 9.52
N ALA A 368 3.45 25.46 8.43
CA ALA A 368 4.73 26.15 8.33
C ALA A 368 4.95 27.18 9.45
N VAL A 369 3.93 28.00 9.78
CA VAL A 369 4.01 29.02 10.85
C VAL A 369 4.39 28.43 12.22
N LYS A 370 4.03 27.17 12.47
CA LYS A 370 4.22 26.52 13.77
C LYS A 370 5.41 25.55 13.79
N ASP A 371 6.05 25.34 12.65
CA ASP A 371 7.08 24.31 12.53
C ASP A 371 8.44 24.87 13.01
N PRO A 372 9.07 24.23 14.03
CA PRO A 372 10.33 24.71 14.58
C PRO A 372 11.48 24.73 13.56
N ASP A 373 11.39 23.96 12.47
CA ASP A 373 12.42 23.91 11.43
C ASP A 373 12.53 25.26 10.68
N PHE A 374 11.48 26.09 10.72
CA PHE A 374 11.49 27.46 10.15
C PHE A 374 11.87 28.55 11.16
N LYS A 375 12.27 28.22 12.39
CA LYS A 375 12.57 29.23 13.43
C LYS A 375 13.56 30.31 12.98
N ALA A 376 14.57 29.94 12.19
CA ALA A 376 15.58 30.87 11.70
C ALA A 376 15.05 31.85 10.62
N VAL A 377 13.93 31.52 9.97
CA VAL A 377 13.37 32.29 8.85
C VAL A 377 11.98 32.85 9.12
N VAL A 378 11.43 32.65 10.33
CA VAL A 378 10.05 33.03 10.67
C VAL A 378 9.77 34.54 10.52
N THR A 379 10.80 35.38 10.64
CA THR A 379 10.72 36.83 10.44
C THR A 379 11.15 37.28 9.04
N ALA A 380 11.61 36.37 8.18
CA ALA A 380 12.03 36.71 6.83
C ALA A 380 10.80 37.18 6.01
N LYS A 381 10.98 38.24 5.21
CA LYS A 381 9.89 38.83 4.42
C LYS A 381 9.17 37.80 3.55
N TRP A 382 9.93 36.97 2.84
CA TRP A 382 9.37 35.92 1.97
C TRP A 382 8.52 34.90 2.75
N PHE A 383 8.96 34.53 3.96
CA PHE A 383 8.25 33.53 4.77
C PHE A 383 6.92 34.11 5.22
N VAL A 384 6.95 35.33 5.77
CA VAL A 384 5.76 36.07 6.17
C VAL A 384 4.79 36.26 5.01
N GLU A 385 5.26 36.57 3.80
CA GLU A 385 4.42 36.72 2.62
C GLU A 385 3.77 35.40 2.16
N LEU A 386 4.50 34.29 2.23
CA LEU A 386 3.97 32.96 1.87
C LEU A 386 2.97 32.42 2.90
N THR A 387 3.16 32.74 4.18
CA THR A 387 2.37 32.14 5.28
C THR A 387 1.28 33.04 5.85
N LYS A 388 1.17 34.29 5.40
CA LYS A 388 -0.06 35.08 5.52
C LYS A 388 -1.18 34.43 4.70
#